data_AF-A0A940U3S7-F1
#
_entry.id   AF-A0A940U3S7-F1
#
_cell.length_a   1.000
_cell.length_b   1.000
_cell.length_c   1.000
_cell.angle_alpha   90.00
_cell.angle_beta   90.00
_cell.angle_gamma   90.00
#
_symmetry.space_group_name_H-M   'P 1'
#
loop_
_entity.id
_entity.type
_entity.pdbx_description
1 polymer ?
#
loop_
_entity_poly.entity_id
_entity_poly.type
_entity_poly.pdbx_seq_one_letter_code
_entity_poly.pdbx_strand_id
1 'polypeptide(L)'
;HFFLVGGCDGAKAGRNYYTEFVEKVPKDCIVLTLACGKFRFFDKDLGDIGGIPRLLDVGQCNDAYSAVQIAVALSKAFGVGINELPLSMILSWYEQKAVAILLTLLHLGVKNIKLGPSLPAFVSPNVLKVLVENFNIQPISTPDQDLRTALGN
;
A
#
# COMPACT_ATOMS: atom_id res chain seq x y z
N HIS A 1 -11.46 1.07 -8.01
CA HIS A 1 -10.57 0.33 -7.08
C HIS A 1 -9.84 1.30 -6.16
N PHE A 2 -9.38 0.87 -4.99
CA PHE A 2 -8.55 1.67 -4.07
C PHE A 2 -7.13 1.12 -4.03
N PHE A 3 -6.15 2.02 -4.01
CA PHE A 3 -4.75 1.69 -3.79
C PHE A 3 -4.24 2.41 -2.56
N LEU A 4 -3.78 1.66 -1.56
CA LEU A 4 -2.99 2.25 -0.47
C LEU A 4 -1.53 2.28 -0.91
N VAL A 5 -1.03 3.44 -1.33
CA VAL A 5 0.36 3.66 -1.74
C VAL A 5 1.02 4.61 -0.76
N GLY A 6 2.03 4.16 -0.03
CA GLY A 6 2.66 5.00 0.99
C GLY A 6 3.54 4.26 1.96
N GLY A 7 3.81 4.86 3.11
CA GLY A 7 4.78 4.36 4.10
C GLY A 7 6.02 5.25 4.18
N CYS A 8 7.21 4.69 4.30
CA CYS A 8 8.42 5.49 4.51
C CYS A 8 9.24 5.69 3.25
N ASP A 9 9.64 6.94 3.00
CA ASP A 9 10.60 7.30 1.96
C ASP A 9 12.06 7.16 2.45
N GLY A 10 13.02 7.18 1.51
CA GLY A 10 14.45 7.19 1.79
C GLY A 10 15.30 7.35 0.51
N ALA A 11 16.62 7.39 0.66
CA ALA A 11 17.54 7.67 -0.45
C ALA A 11 17.82 6.49 -1.41
N LYS A 12 17.38 5.27 -1.05
CA LYS A 12 17.65 4.06 -1.87
C LYS A 12 17.03 4.18 -3.26
N ALA A 13 17.82 3.90 -4.29
CA ALA A 13 17.34 3.83 -5.68
C ALA A 13 16.21 2.79 -5.86
N GLY A 14 15.36 2.99 -6.86
CA GLY A 14 14.19 2.16 -7.13
C GLY A 14 12.87 2.69 -6.56
N ARG A 15 12.90 3.75 -5.75
CA ARG A 15 11.67 4.38 -5.20
C ARG A 15 10.88 5.21 -6.21
N ASN A 16 11.45 5.49 -7.38
CA ASN A 16 10.70 6.08 -8.51
C ASN A 16 9.54 5.16 -8.95
N TYR A 17 9.62 3.86 -8.62
CA TYR A 17 8.51 2.92 -8.74
C TYR A 17 7.19 3.50 -8.20
N TYR A 18 7.21 4.15 -7.02
CA TYR A 18 5.96 4.64 -6.40
C TYR A 18 5.38 5.83 -7.15
N THR A 19 6.22 6.72 -7.67
CA THR A 19 5.79 7.83 -8.53
C THR A 19 5.16 7.29 -9.80
N GLU A 20 5.87 6.40 -10.51
CA GLU A 20 5.40 5.82 -11.78
C GLU A 20 4.13 4.98 -11.58
N PHE A 21 4.05 4.22 -10.48
CA PHE A 21 2.85 3.46 -10.12
C PHE A 21 1.65 4.38 -9.98
N VAL A 22 1.76 5.45 -9.18
CA VAL A 22 0.65 6.40 -8.94
C VAL A 22 0.23 7.13 -10.22
N GLU A 23 1.18 7.54 -11.05
CA GLU A 23 0.89 8.17 -12.35
C GLU A 23 0.12 7.24 -13.31
N LYS A 24 0.37 5.92 -13.21
CA LYS A 24 -0.27 4.90 -14.03
C LYS A 24 -1.58 4.36 -13.44
N VAL A 25 -1.96 4.73 -12.21
CA VAL A 25 -3.24 4.29 -11.62
C VAL A 25 -4.42 4.77 -12.49
N PRO A 26 -5.33 3.87 -12.91
CA PRO A 26 -6.49 4.22 -13.74
C PRO A 26 -7.35 5.34 -13.16
N LYS A 27 -7.93 6.17 -14.05
CA LYS A 27 -8.68 7.38 -13.69
C LYS A 27 -9.95 7.15 -12.86
N ASP A 28 -10.45 5.92 -12.83
CA ASP A 28 -11.60 5.45 -12.04
C ASP A 28 -11.19 4.85 -10.67
N CYS A 29 -9.91 4.99 -10.30
CA CYS A 29 -9.36 4.49 -9.04
C CYS A 29 -8.88 5.63 -8.13
N ILE A 30 -8.90 5.35 -6.82
CA ILE A 30 -8.46 6.27 -5.76
C ILE A 30 -7.14 5.77 -5.17
N VAL A 31 -6.21 6.69 -4.92
CA VAL A 31 -4.96 6.49 -4.20
C VAL A 31 -5.11 7.04 -2.78
N LEU A 32 -5.12 6.15 -1.79
CA LEU A 32 -4.94 6.47 -0.39
C LEU A 32 -3.45 6.52 -0.09
N THR A 33 -2.97 7.56 0.58
CA THR A 33 -1.57 7.67 1.00
C THR A 33 -1.43 8.05 2.46
N LEU A 34 -0.25 7.80 3.02
CA LEU A 34 0.14 8.18 4.36
C LEU A 34 1.66 8.17 4.50
N ALA A 35 2.15 8.86 5.53
CA ALA A 35 3.56 8.99 5.88
C ALA A 35 4.44 9.61 4.77
N CYS A 36 5.74 9.70 5.01
CA CYS A 36 6.65 10.44 4.13
C CYS A 36 6.82 9.84 2.73
N GLY A 37 6.42 8.59 2.50
CA GLY A 37 6.35 7.97 1.17
C GLY A 37 5.49 8.76 0.19
N LYS A 38 4.49 9.51 0.70
CA LYS A 38 3.64 10.39 -0.10
C LYS A 38 4.44 11.42 -0.90
N PHE A 39 5.58 11.88 -0.39
CA PHE A 39 6.36 12.94 -1.03
C PHE A 39 6.93 12.55 -2.41
N ARG A 40 6.82 11.27 -2.79
CA ARG A 40 7.13 10.80 -4.15
C ARG A 40 6.10 11.19 -5.21
N PHE A 41 4.88 11.54 -4.81
CA PHE A 41 3.77 11.80 -5.72
C PHE A 41 2.70 12.76 -5.17
N PHE A 42 2.91 13.39 -4.01
CA PHE A 42 1.94 14.26 -3.35
C PHE A 42 1.54 15.50 -4.16
N ASP A 43 2.39 15.89 -5.10
CA ASP A 43 2.25 17.05 -5.98
C ASP A 43 1.63 16.71 -7.33
N LYS A 44 1.26 15.45 -7.56
CA LYS A 44 0.67 14.99 -8.82
C LYS A 44 -0.80 15.37 -8.88
N ASP A 45 -1.19 16.04 -9.97
CA ASP A 45 -2.60 16.26 -10.27
C ASP A 45 -3.21 14.98 -10.85
N LEU A 46 -3.92 14.26 -9.99
CA LEU A 46 -4.66 13.05 -10.37
C LEU A 46 -6.12 13.35 -10.74
N GLY A 47 -6.60 14.58 -10.56
CA GLY A 47 -8.02 14.94 -10.67
C GLY A 47 -8.91 14.37 -9.56
N ASP A 48 -10.20 14.30 -9.82
CA ASP A 48 -11.23 13.82 -8.89
C ASP A 48 -12.19 12.81 -9.55
N ILE A 49 -12.96 12.11 -8.72
CA ILE A 49 -14.09 11.26 -9.12
C ILE A 49 -15.33 11.77 -8.39
N GLY A 50 -16.23 12.44 -9.11
CA GLY A 50 -17.46 12.96 -8.53
C GLY A 50 -17.22 14.00 -7.43
N GLY A 51 -16.19 14.83 -7.56
CA GLY A 51 -15.77 15.83 -6.58
C GLY A 51 -14.89 15.28 -5.45
N ILE A 52 -14.62 13.98 -5.41
CA ILE A 52 -13.71 13.36 -4.43
C ILE A 52 -12.30 13.32 -5.03
N PRO A 53 -11.29 13.99 -4.43
CA PRO A 53 -9.93 13.94 -4.93
C PRO A 53 -9.42 12.51 -5.07
N ARG A 54 -8.76 12.20 -6.19
CA ARG A 54 -8.21 10.85 -6.41
C ARG A 54 -7.00 10.54 -5.52
N LEU A 55 -6.30 11.56 -5.03
CA LEU A 55 -5.26 11.42 -4.03
C LEU A 55 -5.80 11.84 -2.67
N LEU A 56 -5.97 10.87 -1.76
CA LEU A 56 -6.44 11.10 -0.40
C LEU A 56 -5.32 10.82 0.60
N ASP A 57 -4.86 11.87 1.27
CA ASP A 57 -3.84 11.77 2.30
C ASP A 57 -4.46 11.54 3.69
N VAL A 58 -4.12 10.41 4.29
CA VAL A 58 -4.62 9.98 5.61
C VAL A 58 -3.73 10.50 6.75
N GLY A 59 -2.56 11.08 6.46
CA GLY A 59 -1.71 11.73 7.45
C GLY A 59 -0.32 11.13 7.60
N GLN A 60 0.19 11.08 8.82
CA GLN A 60 1.51 10.56 9.19
C GLN A 60 1.55 9.02 9.24
N CYS A 61 2.70 8.45 9.59
CA CYS A 61 2.86 6.99 9.74
C CYS A 61 1.93 6.39 10.80
N ASN A 62 1.67 7.09 11.89
CA ASN A 62 0.74 6.66 12.94
C ASN A 62 -0.72 6.68 12.48
N ASP A 63 -1.06 7.47 11.46
CA ASP A 63 -2.41 7.50 10.88
C ASP A 63 -2.71 6.26 10.00
N ALA A 64 -1.77 5.32 9.91
CA ALA A 64 -2.06 3.96 9.47
C ALA A 64 -3.20 3.32 10.28
N TYR A 65 -3.38 3.71 11.55
CA TYR A 65 -4.55 3.32 12.34
C TYR A 65 -5.85 3.82 11.69
N SER A 66 -5.91 5.10 11.30
CA SER A 66 -7.05 5.70 10.61
C SER A 66 -7.33 5.01 9.27
N ALA A 67 -6.29 4.69 8.50
CA ALA A 67 -6.42 3.93 7.26
C ALA A 67 -7.03 2.53 7.48
N VAL A 68 -6.61 1.84 8.56
CA VAL A 68 -7.21 0.56 8.98
C VAL A 68 -8.69 0.74 9.36
N GLN A 69 -9.04 1.78 10.11
CA GLN A 69 -10.44 2.05 10.47
C GLN A 69 -11.30 2.31 9.23
N ILE A 70 -10.79 3.04 8.24
CA ILE A 70 -11.45 3.25 6.95
C ILE A 70 -11.70 1.91 6.24
N ALA A 71 -10.67 1.05 6.16
CA ALA A 71 -10.81 -0.27 5.54
C ALA A 71 -11.85 -1.14 6.27
N VAL A 72 -11.83 -1.16 7.61
CA VAL A 72 -12.83 -1.90 8.42
C VAL A 72 -14.25 -1.34 8.23
N ALA A 73 -14.40 -0.03 8.13
CA ALA A 73 -15.70 0.59 7.88
C ALA A 73 -16.23 0.22 6.48
N LEU A 74 -15.37 0.26 5.46
CA LEU A 74 -15.71 -0.16 4.10
C LEU A 74 -16.09 -1.64 4.05
N SER A 75 -15.33 -2.51 4.73
CA SER A 75 -15.62 -3.96 4.72
C SER A 75 -17.00 -4.26 5.33
N LYS A 76 -17.35 -3.57 6.42
CA LYS A 76 -18.68 -3.64 7.04
C LYS A 76 -19.77 -3.12 6.11
N ALA A 77 -19.54 -1.98 5.46
CA ALA A 77 -20.52 -1.37 4.55
C ALA A 77 -20.82 -2.28 3.35
N PHE A 78 -19.82 -3.00 2.84
CA PHE A 78 -19.99 -3.95 1.74
C PHE A 78 -20.37 -5.37 2.17
N GLY A 79 -20.33 -5.68 3.47
CA GLY A 79 -20.62 -7.02 3.98
C GLY A 79 -19.57 -8.07 3.59
N VAL A 80 -18.32 -7.66 3.40
CA VAL A 80 -17.21 -8.53 2.97
C VAL A 80 -16.05 -8.49 3.95
N GLY A 81 -15.13 -9.46 3.87
CA GLY A 81 -13.87 -9.42 4.61
C GLY A 81 -12.91 -8.34 4.12
N ILE A 82 -11.94 -7.94 4.95
CA ILE A 82 -10.97 -6.88 4.60
C ILE A 82 -10.15 -7.21 3.34
N ASN A 83 -9.86 -8.49 3.10
CA ASN A 83 -9.11 -8.97 1.94
C ASN A 83 -9.96 -9.10 0.67
N GLU A 84 -11.29 -8.95 0.78
CA GLU A 84 -12.24 -8.98 -0.32
C GLU A 84 -12.63 -7.57 -0.79
N LEU A 85 -12.17 -6.54 -0.07
CA LEU A 85 -12.30 -5.17 -0.52
C LEU A 85 -11.57 -4.95 -1.85
N PRO A 86 -12.06 -4.03 -2.70
CA PRO A 86 -11.32 -3.57 -3.87
C PRO A 86 -10.19 -2.63 -3.43
N LEU A 87 -9.25 -3.15 -2.62
CA LEU A 87 -8.15 -2.44 -1.99
C LEU A 87 -6.84 -3.22 -2.20
N SER A 88 -5.85 -2.58 -2.82
CA SER A 88 -4.49 -3.13 -2.96
C SER A 88 -3.48 -2.33 -2.15
N MET A 89 -2.59 -3.00 -1.43
CA MET A 89 -1.58 -2.38 -0.56
C MET A 89 -0.20 -2.40 -1.19
N ILE A 90 0.32 -1.22 -1.52
CA ILE A 90 1.62 -0.98 -2.15
C ILE A 90 2.48 -0.16 -1.17
N LEU A 91 3.18 -0.86 -0.28
CA LEU A 91 3.83 -0.26 0.89
C LEU A 91 5.34 -0.08 0.69
N SER A 92 5.78 1.12 0.97
CA SER A 92 7.18 1.50 1.14
C SER A 92 7.59 1.44 2.60
N TRP A 93 8.81 1.00 2.88
CA TRP A 93 9.36 1.03 4.24
C TRP A 93 10.80 1.54 4.24
N TYR A 94 11.28 1.97 5.41
CA TYR A 94 12.65 2.44 5.61
C TYR A 94 13.14 2.17 7.03
N GLU A 95 12.36 2.59 8.03
CA GLU A 95 12.70 2.49 9.45
C GLU A 95 11.71 1.61 10.23
N GLN A 96 11.86 1.57 11.56
CA GLN A 96 11.24 0.56 12.41
C GLN A 96 9.75 0.82 12.68
N LYS A 97 9.25 2.06 12.59
CA LYS A 97 7.81 2.31 12.68
C LYS A 97 7.06 1.66 11.54
N ALA A 98 7.61 1.68 10.32
CA ALA A 98 7.03 0.93 9.20
C ALA A 98 6.95 -0.59 9.46
N VAL A 99 7.92 -1.15 10.20
CA VAL A 99 7.90 -2.56 10.60
C VAL A 99 6.77 -2.83 11.60
N ALA A 100 6.60 -1.97 12.61
CA ALA A 100 5.50 -2.10 13.57
C ALA A 100 4.11 -2.01 12.91
N ILE A 101 3.96 -1.10 11.93
CA ILE A 101 2.73 -0.96 11.14
C ILE A 101 2.49 -2.23 10.31
N LEU A 102 3.52 -2.75 9.63
CA LEU A 102 3.41 -4.00 8.87
C LEU A 102 2.94 -5.15 9.77
N LEU A 103 3.57 -5.34 10.94
CA LEU A 103 3.17 -6.39 11.89
C LEU A 103 1.72 -6.21 12.36
N THR A 104 1.26 -4.97 12.55
CA THR A 104 -0.13 -4.68 12.89
C THR A 104 -1.09 -5.13 11.78
N LEU A 105 -0.77 -4.83 10.51
CA LEU A 105 -1.58 -5.27 9.37
C LEU A 105 -1.63 -6.80 9.27
N LEU A 106 -0.49 -7.48 9.46
CA LEU A 106 -0.42 -8.94 9.48
C LEU A 106 -1.25 -9.52 10.63
N HIS A 107 -1.18 -8.93 11.82
CA HIS A 107 -2.00 -9.35 12.97
C HIS A 107 -3.50 -9.22 12.69
N LEU A 108 -3.92 -8.16 11.98
CA LEU A 108 -5.30 -7.95 11.54
C LEU A 108 -5.72 -8.88 10.39
N GLY A 109 -4.84 -9.76 9.93
CA GLY A 109 -5.14 -10.74 8.87
C GLY A 109 -5.11 -10.15 7.46
N VAL A 110 -4.51 -8.98 7.27
CA VAL A 110 -4.32 -8.38 5.94
C VAL A 110 -3.34 -9.23 5.14
N LYS A 111 -3.70 -9.51 3.89
CA LYS A 111 -2.91 -10.30 2.95
C LYS A 111 -2.58 -9.52 1.68
N ASN A 112 -1.72 -10.09 0.84
CA ASN A 112 -1.40 -9.59 -0.50
C ASN A 112 -0.70 -8.21 -0.50
N ILE A 113 0.11 -7.93 0.54
CA ILE A 113 0.86 -6.69 0.65
C ILE A 113 2.09 -6.74 -0.27
N LYS A 114 2.21 -5.75 -1.15
CA LYS A 114 3.45 -5.47 -1.90
C LYS A 114 4.37 -4.60 -1.05
N LEU A 115 5.58 -5.06 -0.77
CA LEU A 115 6.54 -4.39 0.10
C LEU A 115 7.84 -4.05 -0.65
N GLY A 116 8.28 -2.79 -0.56
CA GLY A 116 9.49 -2.34 -1.25
C GLY A 116 10.21 -1.15 -0.61
N PRO A 117 11.32 -0.68 -1.21
CA PRO A 117 11.86 -1.12 -2.49
C PRO A 117 12.67 -2.43 -2.43
N SER A 118 12.97 -2.93 -1.23
CA SER A 118 13.53 -4.27 -1.01
C SER A 118 12.94 -4.87 0.25
N LEU A 119 12.98 -6.19 0.39
CA LEU A 119 12.64 -6.81 1.68
C LEU A 119 13.64 -6.40 2.78
N PRO A 120 13.22 -6.36 4.06
CA PRO A 120 14.13 -6.08 5.15
C PRO A 120 15.22 -7.14 5.31
N ALA A 121 16.47 -6.68 5.47
CA ALA A 121 17.63 -7.56 5.58
C ALA A 121 17.60 -8.49 6.82
N PHE A 122 16.82 -8.12 7.85
CA PHE A 122 16.64 -8.93 9.05
C PHE A 122 15.62 -10.08 8.86
N VAL A 123 14.95 -10.17 7.70
CA VAL A 123 14.04 -11.26 7.39
C VAL A 123 14.85 -12.44 6.84
N SER A 124 15.02 -13.48 7.64
CA SER A 124 15.67 -14.72 7.19
C SER A 124 14.79 -15.46 6.18
N PRO A 125 15.35 -16.37 5.35
CA PRO A 125 14.58 -17.16 4.39
C PRO A 125 13.41 -17.93 5.02
N ASN A 126 13.59 -18.47 6.22
CA ASN A 126 12.53 -19.19 6.94
C ASN A 126 11.40 -18.25 7.39
N VAL A 127 11.74 -17.06 7.89
CA VAL A 127 10.74 -16.06 8.27
C VAL A 127 10.00 -15.57 7.02
N LEU A 128 10.72 -15.31 5.92
CA LEU A 128 10.10 -14.92 4.66
C LEU A 128 9.10 -15.97 4.18
N LYS A 129 9.45 -17.27 4.25
CA LYS A 129 8.56 -18.36 3.89
C LYS A 129 7.26 -18.33 4.70
N VAL A 130 7.33 -18.15 6.02
CA VAL A 130 6.15 -18.00 6.89
C VAL A 130 5.30 -16.80 6.47
N LEU A 131 5.93 -15.66 6.16
CA LEU A 131 5.20 -14.46 5.74
C LEU A 131 4.49 -14.66 4.39
N VAL A 132 5.12 -15.36 3.44
CA VAL A 132 4.53 -15.70 2.15
C VAL A 132 3.38 -16.69 2.31
N GLU A 133 3.58 -17.78 3.05
CA GLU A 133 2.57 -18.85 3.21
C GLU A 133 1.32 -18.36 3.94
N ASN A 134 1.47 -17.52 4.96
CA ASN A 134 0.33 -17.09 5.78
C ASN A 134 -0.35 -15.83 5.27
N PHE A 135 0.43 -14.89 4.71
CA PHE A 135 -0.04 -13.54 4.38
C PHE A 135 0.12 -13.17 2.90
N ASN A 136 0.77 -14.01 2.10
CA ASN A 136 1.09 -13.72 0.70
C ASN A 136 1.79 -12.36 0.55
N ILE A 137 2.78 -12.08 1.41
CA ILE A 137 3.62 -10.89 1.25
C ILE A 137 4.45 -11.02 -0.02
N GLN A 138 4.57 -9.95 -0.79
CA GLN A 138 5.26 -9.98 -2.07
C GLN A 138 6.22 -8.79 -2.18
N PRO A 139 7.41 -8.95 -2.78
CA PRO A 139 8.18 -7.79 -3.20
C PRO A 139 7.41 -7.01 -4.29
N ILE A 140 7.67 -5.71 -4.38
CA ILE A 140 7.30 -4.95 -5.58
C ILE A 140 8.05 -5.49 -6.81
N SER A 141 7.44 -5.37 -7.98
CA SER A 141 8.04 -5.66 -9.29
C SER A 141 8.15 -4.37 -10.11
N THR A 142 7.61 -4.35 -11.34
CA THR A 142 7.43 -3.13 -12.13
C THR A 142 6.03 -2.56 -11.92
N PRO A 143 5.85 -1.22 -12.06
CA PRO A 143 4.54 -0.60 -11.91
C PRO A 143 3.45 -1.23 -12.77
N ASP A 144 3.77 -1.55 -14.03
CA ASP A 144 2.81 -2.17 -14.97
C ASP A 144 2.39 -3.58 -14.55
N GLN A 145 3.32 -4.38 -14.01
CA GLN A 145 3.02 -5.74 -13.58
C GLN A 145 2.20 -5.75 -12.28
N ASP A 146 2.55 -4.88 -11.34
CA ASP A 146 1.85 -4.80 -10.06
C ASP A 146 0.46 -4.17 -10.22
N LEU A 147 0.27 -3.21 -11.13
CA LEU A 147 -1.06 -2.70 -11.49
C LEU A 147 -1.93 -3.78 -12.13
N ARG A 148 -1.40 -4.53 -13.10
CA ARG A 148 -2.11 -5.66 -13.73
C ARG A 148 -2.55 -6.69 -12.70
N THR A 149 -1.63 -7.11 -11.84
CA THR A 149 -1.90 -8.05 -10.75
C THR A 149 -2.98 -7.51 -9.79
N ALA A 150 -2.90 -6.24 -9.42
CA ALA A 150 -3.85 -5.63 -8.48
C ALA A 150 -5.27 -5.48 -9.05
N LEU A 151 -5.39 -5.27 -10.37
CA LEU A 151 -6.66 -5.10 -11.07
C LEU A 151 -7.24 -6.41 -11.62
N GLY A 152 -6.48 -7.51 -11.59
CA GLY A 152 -6.89 -8.80 -12.14
C GLY A 152 -6.91 -8.85 -13.67
N ASN A 153 -6.08 -8.05 -14.34
CA ASN A 153 -6.02 -7.87 -15.80
C ASN A 153 -4.69 -8.35 -16.41
#